data_AF-A0A7R9W2E4-F1
#
_entry.id   AF-A0A7R9W2E4-F1
#
_cell.length_a   1.000
_cell.length_b   1.000
_cell.length_c   1.000
_cell.angle_alpha   90.00
_cell.angle_beta   90.00
_cell.angle_gamma   90.00
#
_symmetry.space_group_name_H-M   'P 1'
#
loop_
_entity.id
_entity.type
_entity.pdbx_description
1 polymer ?
#
loop_
_entity_poly.entity_id
_entity_poly.type
_entity_poly.pdbx_seq_one_letter_code
_entity_poly.pdbx_strand_id
1 'polypeptide(L)'
;CGGLLIAENRKKAGGGRAIAEAMAPRVGHGPFFLGWPWSLWKRVFYSTRPDLISNKTRPPQWAQLQSEWRFFQAFFCYFGPPCHVLWNIKYPWLFVMSVTICLVLWQDWASKREEPIDWDKHEILKSTFRMTSFAMSLLLAFRINRTYDRWREARSSLSGVGNGATSLFLQAATWIDNADIVEDFRRFCIVWPYSSLSGVG
;
A
#
# COMPACT_ATOMS: atom_id res chain seq x y z
N CYS A 1 -20.27 24.58 40.78
CA CYS A 1 -19.46 23.47 41.33
C CYS A 1 -19.35 22.30 40.33
N GLY A 2 -18.69 22.48 39.18
CA GLY A 2 -18.63 21.45 38.12
C GLY A 2 -17.21 21.13 37.59
N GLY A 3 -16.16 21.72 38.17
CA GLY A 3 -14.79 21.57 37.66
C GLY A 3 -13.99 20.41 38.25
N LEU A 4 -14.44 19.81 39.36
CA LEU A 4 -13.62 18.85 40.12
C LEU A 4 -13.75 17.39 39.63
N LEU A 5 -14.87 17.03 38.98
CA LEU A 5 -15.13 15.66 38.53
C LEU A 5 -14.44 15.30 37.19
N ILE A 6 -13.91 16.28 36.45
CA ILE A 6 -13.16 16.02 35.20
C ILE A 6 -11.69 15.65 35.49
N ALA A 7 -11.14 16.07 36.63
CA ALA A 7 -9.74 15.81 36.99
C ALA A 7 -9.51 14.37 37.48
N GLU A 8 -10.50 13.75 38.13
CA GLU A 8 -10.32 12.44 38.77
C GLU A 8 -10.42 11.27 37.78
N ASN A 9 -11.20 11.41 36.71
CA ASN A 9 -11.27 10.39 35.65
C ASN A 9 -10.01 10.33 34.76
N ARG A 10 -9.10 11.31 34.84
CA ARG A 10 -7.81 11.24 34.12
C ARG A 10 -6.79 10.32 34.78
N LYS A 11 -6.90 10.03 36.09
CA LYS A 11 -5.92 9.18 36.79
C LYS A 11 -6.12 7.69 36.54
N LYS A 12 -7.34 7.22 36.23
CA LYS A 12 -7.59 5.80 35.89
C LYS A 12 -7.22 5.42 34.45
N ALA A 13 -6.94 6.38 33.57
CA ALA A 13 -6.45 6.12 32.21
C ALA A 13 -4.93 5.81 32.13
N GLY A 14 -4.23 5.76 33.27
CA GLY A 14 -2.79 5.51 33.34
C GLY A 14 -2.36 4.06 33.12
N GLY A 15 -3.29 3.11 33.04
CA GLY A 15 -3.01 1.67 32.83
C GLY A 15 -2.86 1.26 31.35
N GLY A 16 -3.06 2.16 30.40
CA GLY A 16 -3.03 1.86 28.96
C GLY A 16 -1.63 1.94 28.31
N ARG A 17 -0.55 2.11 29.09
CA ARG A 17 0.80 2.35 28.55
C ARG A 17 1.61 1.08 28.22
N ALA A 18 1.09 -0.10 28.52
CA ALA A 18 1.81 -1.37 28.36
C ALA A 18 1.27 -2.31 27.26
N ILE A 19 0.27 -1.90 26.47
CA ILE A 19 -0.27 -2.72 25.35
C ILE A 19 0.24 -2.21 23.98
N ALA A 20 1.06 -1.15 23.96
CA ALA A 20 1.72 -0.69 22.73
C ALA A 20 2.98 -1.52 22.37
N GLU A 21 3.35 -2.48 23.21
CA GLU A 21 4.57 -3.27 23.06
C GLU A 21 4.17 -4.73 22.79
N ALA A 22 4.32 -5.15 21.53
CA ALA A 22 4.18 -6.51 20.98
C ALA A 22 3.14 -6.68 19.85
N MET A 23 2.94 -5.67 18.98
CA MET A 23 2.62 -6.04 17.59
C MET A 23 3.94 -6.37 16.90
N ALA A 24 4.26 -7.67 16.86
CA ALA A 24 5.41 -8.20 16.14
C ALA A 24 5.52 -7.51 14.77
N PRO A 25 6.71 -7.08 14.36
CA PRO A 25 6.88 -6.52 13.03
C PRO A 25 6.30 -7.53 12.05
N ARG A 26 5.42 -7.09 11.14
CA ARG A 26 4.97 -7.92 10.00
C ARG A 26 6.18 -8.18 9.12
N VAL A 27 7.03 -9.11 9.54
CA VAL A 27 8.16 -9.59 8.75
C VAL A 27 7.52 -10.50 7.72
N GLY A 28 7.27 -9.96 6.52
CA GLY A 28 6.94 -10.81 5.38
C GLY A 28 8.07 -11.82 5.23
N HIS A 29 7.78 -13.10 5.47
CA HIS A 29 8.72 -14.19 5.29
C HIS A 29 8.95 -14.44 3.80
N GLY A 30 9.74 -13.58 3.16
CA GLY A 30 10.30 -13.81 1.83
C GLY A 30 11.62 -14.59 1.91
N PRO A 31 12.05 -15.26 0.81
CA PRO A 31 13.19 -16.19 0.78
C PRO A 31 14.58 -15.52 0.90
N PHE A 32 14.67 -14.28 1.38
CA PHE A 32 15.89 -13.46 1.34
C PHE A 32 16.63 -13.39 2.69
N PHE A 33 16.63 -14.47 3.48
CA PHE A 33 17.26 -14.51 4.82
C PHE A 33 18.81 -14.52 4.82
N LEU A 34 19.47 -14.61 3.66
CA LEU A 34 20.94 -14.58 3.58
C LEU A 34 21.48 -13.16 3.34
N GLY A 35 21.61 -12.38 4.41
CA GLY A 35 22.70 -11.39 4.56
C GLY A 35 22.74 -10.14 3.66
N TRP A 36 21.81 -9.93 2.71
CA TRP A 36 21.69 -8.66 1.97
C TRP A 36 21.38 -7.51 2.97
N PRO A 37 21.74 -6.23 2.74
CA PRO A 37 21.57 -5.08 3.67
C PRO A 37 20.10 -4.69 3.99
N TRP A 38 19.30 -5.66 4.42
CA TRP A 38 17.92 -5.55 4.82
C TRP A 38 17.74 -4.67 6.04
N SER A 39 18.69 -4.75 6.99
CA SER A 39 18.70 -3.91 8.19
C SER A 39 18.84 -2.43 7.84
N LEU A 40 19.73 -2.09 6.90
CA LEU A 40 19.92 -0.72 6.42
C LEU A 40 18.69 -0.24 5.64
N TRP A 41 18.14 -1.07 4.74
CA TRP A 41 16.94 -0.73 3.98
C TRP A 41 15.73 -0.46 4.89
N LYS A 42 15.50 -1.34 5.87
CA LYS A 42 14.43 -1.19 6.86
C LYS A 42 14.62 0.09 7.69
N ARG A 43 15.86 0.39 8.09
CA ARG A 43 16.17 1.58 8.89
C ARG A 43 16.04 2.89 8.11
N VAL A 44 16.33 2.88 6.82
CA VAL A 44 16.24 4.08 5.97
C VAL A 44 14.81 4.33 5.49
N PHE A 45 14.07 3.29 5.10
CA PHE A 45 12.78 3.46 4.43
C PHE A 45 11.55 3.10 5.27
N TYR A 46 11.67 2.18 6.23
CA TYR A 46 10.52 1.74 7.03
C TYR A 46 10.40 2.50 8.36
N SER A 47 11.51 2.74 9.07
CA SER A 47 11.46 3.47 10.35
C SER A 47 11.36 4.99 10.21
N THR A 48 11.60 5.54 9.02
CA THR A 48 11.45 6.98 8.75
C THR A 48 10.00 7.39 8.49
N ARG A 49 9.10 6.41 8.26
CA ARG A 49 7.70 6.68 8.03
C ARG A 49 6.97 6.93 9.35
N PRO A 50 6.24 8.05 9.49
CA PRO A 50 5.39 8.24 10.66
C PRO A 50 4.33 7.14 10.70
N ASP A 51 4.18 6.50 11.86
CA ASP A 51 3.15 5.50 12.09
C ASP A 51 1.79 6.18 12.20
N LEU A 52 1.07 6.19 11.08
CA LEU A 52 -0.27 6.75 10.93
C LEU A 52 -1.35 5.91 11.62
N ILE A 53 -1.03 4.67 12.01
CA ILE A 53 -2.00 3.73 12.61
C ILE A 53 -2.02 3.92 14.12
N SER A 54 -0.85 4.06 14.76
CA SER A 54 -0.76 4.19 16.22
C SER A 54 -0.86 5.62 16.74
N ASN A 55 -0.45 6.63 15.95
CA ASN A 55 -0.40 8.02 16.40
C ASN A 55 -1.20 8.93 15.47
N LYS A 56 -2.21 9.62 16.02
CA LYS A 56 -2.82 10.78 15.34
C LYS A 56 -1.71 11.80 15.09
N THR A 57 -1.50 12.15 13.83
CA THR A 57 -0.34 12.91 13.34
C THR A 57 -0.14 14.20 14.10
N ARG A 58 0.99 14.35 14.80
CA ARG A 58 1.39 15.62 15.42
C ARG A 58 1.79 16.63 14.33
N PRO A 59 1.69 17.96 14.57
CA PRO A 59 2.07 18.99 13.59
C PRO A 59 3.43 18.78 12.89
N PRO A 60 4.53 18.39 13.58
CA PRO A 60 5.80 18.13 12.89
C PRO A 60 5.78 16.89 11.98
N GLN A 61 5.03 15.85 12.34
CA GLN A 61 4.85 14.66 11.50
C GLN A 61 4.00 14.98 10.27
N TRP A 62 3.06 15.92 10.41
CA TRP A 62 2.27 16.43 9.29
C TRP A 62 3.12 17.16 8.26
N ALA A 63 4.06 18.01 8.70
CA ALA A 63 5.02 18.66 7.81
C ALA A 63 5.88 17.63 7.06
N GLN A 64 6.31 16.56 7.74
CA GLN A 64 7.03 15.45 7.10
C GLN A 64 6.17 14.71 6.06
N LEU A 65 4.87 14.52 6.30
CA LEU A 65 3.92 13.92 5.37
C LEU A 65 3.61 14.79 4.15
N GLN A 66 3.81 16.10 4.25
CA GLN A 66 3.67 17.05 3.14
C GLN A 66 4.97 17.19 2.32
N SER A 67 6.09 16.64 2.79
CA SER A 67 7.36 16.69 2.06
C SER A 67 7.33 15.87 0.76
N GLU A 68 8.03 16.34 -0.26
CA GLU A 68 8.22 15.64 -1.55
C GLU A 68 8.95 14.30 -1.38
N TRP A 69 9.76 14.19 -0.32
CA TRP A 69 10.44 12.96 0.10
C TRP A 69 9.48 11.78 0.35
N ARG A 70 8.20 12.05 0.64
CA ARG A 70 7.19 11.00 0.77
C ARG A 70 7.08 10.15 -0.49
N PHE A 71 7.19 10.75 -1.69
CA PHE A 71 7.08 10.01 -2.94
C PHE A 71 8.27 9.07 -3.13
N PHE A 72 9.49 9.54 -2.87
CA PHE A 72 10.69 8.71 -2.91
C PHE A 72 10.62 7.58 -1.88
N GLN A 73 10.25 7.86 -0.64
CA GLN A 73 10.10 6.83 0.39
C GLN A 73 9.01 5.81 0.02
N ALA A 74 7.89 6.25 -0.54
CA ALA A 74 6.84 5.36 -1.02
C ALA A 74 7.33 4.50 -2.19
N PHE A 75 8.03 5.09 -3.15
CA PHE A 75 8.61 4.40 -4.30
C PHE A 75 9.56 3.29 -3.83
N PHE A 76 10.53 3.60 -2.98
CA PHE A 76 11.45 2.59 -2.45
C PHE A 76 10.77 1.55 -1.53
N CYS A 77 9.69 1.90 -0.85
CA CYS A 77 8.89 0.92 -0.12
C CYS A 77 8.24 -0.09 -1.07
N TYR A 78 7.68 0.38 -2.19
CA TYR A 78 7.13 -0.50 -3.22
C TYR A 78 8.21 -1.28 -3.95
N PHE A 79 9.40 -0.73 -4.19
CA PHE A 79 10.53 -1.42 -4.81
C PHE A 79 11.33 -2.32 -3.84
N GLY A 80 11.04 -2.26 -2.54
CA GLY A 80 11.71 -3.09 -1.53
C GLY A 80 11.44 -4.59 -1.70
N PRO A 81 12.22 -5.48 -1.07
CA PRO A 81 12.16 -6.93 -1.22
C PRO A 81 11.00 -7.57 -0.42
N PRO A 82 10.34 -8.62 -0.96
CA PRO A 82 10.08 -8.87 -2.37
C PRO A 82 8.91 -8.00 -2.83
N CYS A 83 9.18 -7.02 -3.70
CA CYS A 83 8.13 -6.31 -4.40
C CYS A 83 7.40 -7.33 -5.27
N HIS A 84 6.16 -7.65 -4.92
CA HIS A 84 5.35 -8.61 -5.66
C HIS A 84 5.20 -8.18 -7.14
N VAL A 85 5.28 -6.87 -7.42
CA VAL A 85 5.27 -6.34 -8.79
C VAL A 85 6.57 -6.66 -9.52
N LEU A 86 7.74 -6.38 -8.94
CA LEU A 86 9.03 -6.70 -9.56
C LEU A 86 9.24 -8.20 -9.70
N TRP A 87 8.76 -8.98 -8.74
CA TRP A 87 8.87 -10.43 -8.79
C TRP A 87 8.01 -11.03 -9.92
N ASN A 88 6.84 -10.44 -10.18
CA ASN A 88 5.98 -10.89 -11.27
C ASN A 88 6.47 -10.37 -12.63
N ILE A 89 7.07 -9.18 -12.69
CA ILE A 89 7.54 -8.60 -13.96
C ILE A 89 8.90 -9.15 -14.43
N LYS A 90 9.66 -9.82 -13.56
CA LYS A 90 11.02 -10.28 -13.90
C LYS A 90 11.06 -11.19 -15.12
N TYR A 91 10.12 -12.11 -15.28
CA TYR A 91 10.09 -13.04 -16.40
C TYR A 91 9.77 -12.35 -17.74
N PRO A 92 8.68 -11.56 -17.86
CA PRO A 92 8.41 -10.85 -19.12
C PRO A 92 9.51 -9.82 -19.44
N TRP A 93 10.08 -9.16 -18.43
CA TRP A 93 11.19 -8.24 -18.64
C TRP A 93 12.45 -8.95 -19.17
N LEU A 94 12.86 -10.06 -18.54
CA LEU A 94 14.01 -10.87 -19.00
C LEU A 94 13.78 -11.39 -20.42
N PHE A 95 12.57 -11.80 -20.75
CA PHE A 95 12.20 -12.25 -22.09
C PHE A 95 12.37 -11.13 -23.14
N VAL A 96 11.88 -9.93 -22.86
CA VAL A 96 12.05 -8.78 -23.77
C VAL A 96 13.54 -8.43 -23.95
N MET A 97 14.30 -8.43 -22.85
CA MET A 97 15.75 -8.18 -22.90
C MET A 97 16.49 -9.26 -23.71
N SER A 98 16.15 -10.54 -23.52
CA SER A 98 16.78 -11.63 -24.28
C SER A 98 16.48 -11.54 -25.77
N VAL A 99 15.23 -11.25 -26.15
CA VAL A 99 14.84 -11.07 -27.56
C VAL A 99 15.58 -9.89 -28.17
N THR A 100 15.70 -8.78 -27.44
CA THR A 100 16.42 -7.58 -27.91
C THR A 100 17.91 -7.87 -28.14
N ILE A 101 18.56 -8.57 -27.20
CA ILE A 101 19.96 -8.97 -27.35
C ILE A 101 20.14 -9.89 -28.56
N CYS A 102 19.27 -10.89 -28.73
CA CYS A 102 19.34 -11.80 -29.88
C CYS A 102 19.19 -11.04 -31.21
N LEU A 103 18.29 -10.06 -31.30
CA LEU A 103 18.10 -9.24 -32.50
C LEU A 103 19.34 -8.40 -32.82
N VAL A 104 19.95 -7.77 -31.81
CA VAL A 104 21.17 -6.96 -32.00
C VAL A 104 22.35 -7.84 -32.44
N LEU A 105 22.55 -8.98 -31.79
CA LEU A 105 23.61 -9.92 -32.17
C LEU A 105 23.42 -10.48 -33.58
N TRP A 106 22.17 -10.79 -33.93
CA TRP A 106 21.83 -11.27 -35.27
C TRP A 106 22.08 -10.19 -36.33
N GLN A 107 21.72 -8.94 -36.05
CA GLN A 107 21.98 -7.81 -36.95
C GLN A 107 23.48 -7.57 -37.17
N ASP A 108 24.30 -7.65 -36.12
CA ASP A 108 25.77 -7.54 -36.22
C ASP A 108 26.39 -8.73 -36.98
N TRP A 109 25.83 -9.93 -36.84
CA TRP A 109 26.27 -11.09 -37.59
C TRP A 109 25.92 -10.99 -39.09
N ALA A 110 24.71 -10.53 -39.40
CA ALA A 110 24.23 -10.36 -40.78
C ALA A 110 24.99 -9.25 -41.52
N SER A 111 25.30 -8.13 -40.85
CA SER A 111 26.04 -7.01 -41.45
C SER A 111 27.43 -7.42 -41.93
N LYS A 112 28.10 -8.33 -41.21
CA LYS A 112 29.42 -8.88 -41.55
C LYS A 112 29.42 -9.80 -42.78
N ARG A 113 28.25 -10.30 -43.20
CA ARG A 113 28.10 -11.18 -44.37
C ARG A 113 27.69 -10.46 -45.65
N GLU A 114 27.67 -9.13 -45.65
CA GLU A 114 27.25 -8.30 -46.80
C GLU A 114 25.82 -8.59 -47.30
N GLU A 115 24.97 -9.22 -46.47
CA GLU A 115 23.53 -9.36 -46.72
C GLU A 115 22.75 -8.41 -45.79
N PRO A 116 22.74 -7.08 -46.06
CA PRO A 116 21.90 -6.17 -45.30
C PRO A 116 20.44 -6.42 -45.68
N ILE A 117 19.77 -7.30 -44.93
CA ILE A 117 18.33 -7.45 -45.02
C ILE A 117 17.70 -6.24 -44.33
N ASP A 118 17.24 -5.30 -45.14
CA ASP A 118 16.48 -4.14 -44.67
C ASP A 118 15.02 -4.55 -44.47
N TRP A 119 14.69 -4.92 -43.22
CA TRP A 119 13.38 -5.45 -42.82
C TRP A 119 12.28 -4.39 -42.74
N ASP A 120 12.63 -3.10 -42.70
CA ASP A 120 11.66 -2.01 -42.48
C ASP A 120 11.80 -0.89 -43.51
N LYS A 121 11.98 -1.25 -44.78
CA LYS A 121 12.06 -0.31 -45.92
C LYS A 121 10.89 0.69 -45.99
N HIS A 122 9.75 0.32 -45.42
CA HIS A 122 8.52 1.12 -45.47
C HIS A 122 8.08 1.65 -44.09
N GLU A 123 8.93 1.55 -43.05
CA GLU A 123 8.60 1.94 -41.66
C GLU A 123 7.28 1.33 -41.13
N ILE A 124 6.84 0.20 -41.70
CA ILE A 124 5.56 -0.42 -41.38
C ILE A 124 5.59 -0.90 -39.94
N LEU A 125 6.68 -1.56 -39.52
CA LEU A 125 6.82 -2.10 -38.18
C LEU A 125 6.79 -0.99 -37.12
N LYS A 126 7.53 0.09 -37.37
CA LYS A 126 7.57 1.27 -36.49
C LYS A 126 6.21 1.95 -36.38
N SER A 127 5.50 2.12 -37.50
CA SER A 127 4.17 2.73 -37.51
C SER A 127 3.12 1.86 -36.80
N THR A 128 3.11 0.55 -37.07
CA THR A 128 2.22 -0.41 -36.39
C THR A 128 2.50 -0.48 -34.89
N PHE A 129 3.76 -0.48 -34.47
CA PHE A 129 4.12 -0.46 -33.06
C PHE A 129 3.65 0.83 -32.36
N ARG A 130 3.76 1.98 -33.02
CA ARG A 130 3.27 3.26 -32.48
C ARG A 130 1.75 3.26 -32.28
N MET A 131 0.99 2.75 -33.24
CA MET A 131 -0.48 2.70 -33.16
C MET A 131 -0.95 1.68 -32.10
N THR A 132 -0.32 0.51 -32.04
CA THR A 132 -0.68 -0.53 -31.07
C THR A 132 -0.27 -0.16 -29.64
N SER A 133 0.90 0.44 -29.43
CA SER A 133 1.33 0.92 -28.10
C SER A 133 0.41 2.03 -27.58
N PHE A 134 -0.03 2.95 -28.45
CA PHE A 134 -1.04 3.95 -28.10
C PHE A 134 -2.36 3.29 -27.67
N ALA A 135 -2.91 2.38 -28.48
CA ALA A 135 -4.14 1.66 -28.14
C ALA A 135 -4.02 0.86 -26.84
N MET A 136 -2.89 0.16 -26.63
CA MET A 136 -2.62 -0.59 -25.41
C MET A 136 -2.55 0.31 -24.17
N SER A 137 -1.92 1.48 -24.27
CA SER A 137 -1.85 2.43 -23.16
C SER A 137 -3.23 2.94 -22.75
N LEU A 138 -4.11 3.19 -23.71
CA LEU A 138 -5.47 3.66 -23.49
C LEU A 138 -6.35 2.57 -22.84
N LEU A 139 -6.25 1.34 -23.32
CA LEU A 139 -6.93 0.19 -22.70
C LEU A 139 -6.45 -0.06 -21.27
N LEU A 140 -5.15 0.06 -21.04
CA LEU A 140 -4.56 -0.09 -19.70
C LEU A 140 -5.05 1.02 -18.76
N ALA A 141 -5.15 2.27 -19.23
CA ALA A 141 -5.70 3.37 -18.46
C ALA A 141 -7.15 3.13 -18.04
N PHE A 142 -8.02 2.68 -18.94
CA PHE A 142 -9.41 2.33 -18.60
C PHE A 142 -9.51 1.18 -17.60
N ARG A 143 -8.66 0.16 -17.75
CA ARG A 143 -8.61 -0.94 -16.79
C ARG A 143 -8.18 -0.46 -15.41
N ILE A 144 -7.14 0.38 -15.33
CA ILE A 144 -6.65 0.95 -14.07
C ILE A 144 -7.75 1.78 -13.40
N ASN A 145 -8.44 2.65 -14.15
CA ASN A 145 -9.54 3.47 -13.63
C ASN A 145 -10.62 2.60 -12.97
N ARG A 146 -11.10 1.56 -13.66
CA ARG A 146 -12.12 0.65 -13.11
C ARG A 146 -11.64 -0.07 -11.84
N THR A 147 -10.39 -0.54 -11.83
CA THR A 147 -9.84 -1.19 -10.63
C THR A 147 -9.66 -0.21 -9.47
N TYR A 148 -9.31 1.03 -9.78
CA TYR A 148 -9.17 2.10 -8.80
C TYR A 148 -10.51 2.49 -8.19
N ASP A 149 -11.56 2.61 -9.00
CA ASP A 149 -12.91 2.90 -8.53
C ASP A 149 -13.41 1.81 -7.58
N ARG A 150 -13.23 0.54 -7.94
CA ARG A 150 -13.58 -0.59 -7.06
C ARG A 150 -12.81 -0.57 -5.74
N TRP A 151 -11.50 -0.29 -5.79
CA TRP A 151 -10.68 -0.16 -4.58
C TRP A 151 -11.15 1.01 -3.71
N ARG A 152 -11.47 2.16 -4.34
CA ARG A 152 -11.95 3.36 -3.66
C ARG A 152 -13.30 3.10 -2.99
N GLU A 153 -14.23 2.45 -3.68
CA GLU A 153 -15.54 2.06 -3.17
C GLU A 153 -15.40 1.15 -1.95
N ALA A 154 -14.59 0.09 -2.05
CA ALA A 154 -14.31 -0.82 -0.93
C ALA A 154 -13.69 -0.09 0.27
N ARG A 155 -12.77 0.87 0.04
CA ARG A 155 -12.21 1.69 1.12
C ARG A 155 -13.28 2.59 1.75
N SER A 156 -14.16 3.18 0.94
CA SER A 156 -15.22 4.08 1.43
C SER A 156 -16.26 3.33 2.26
N SER A 157 -16.64 2.12 1.86
CA SER A 157 -17.57 1.28 2.63
C SER A 157 -16.96 0.87 3.97
N LEU A 158 -15.68 0.46 4.00
CA LEU A 158 -14.97 0.16 5.25
C LEU A 158 -14.87 1.37 6.18
N SER A 159 -14.63 2.56 5.63
CA SER A 159 -14.64 3.79 6.42
C SER A 159 -16.03 4.10 6.99
N GLY A 160 -17.09 3.79 6.25
CA GLY A 160 -18.48 3.93 6.69
C GLY A 160 -18.80 3.07 7.91
N VAL A 161 -18.34 1.82 7.93
CA VAL A 161 -18.54 0.90 9.07
C VAL A 161 -17.92 1.45 10.36
N GLY A 162 -16.68 1.95 10.29
CA GLY A 162 -15.99 2.52 11.47
C GLY A 162 -16.68 3.77 12.03
N ASN A 163 -17.14 4.65 11.14
CA ASN A 163 -17.91 5.84 11.56
C ASN A 163 -19.26 5.45 12.15
N GLY A 164 -19.99 4.52 11.53
CA GLY A 164 -21.26 4.02 12.02
C GLY A 164 -21.16 3.39 13.40
N ALA A 165 -20.14 2.55 13.65
CA ALA A 165 -19.90 1.96 14.96
C ALA A 165 -19.63 3.03 16.04
N THR A 166 -18.88 4.08 15.70
CA THR A 166 -18.61 5.19 16.63
C THR A 166 -19.88 5.99 16.92
N SER A 167 -20.69 6.28 15.91
CA SER A 167 -21.96 6.99 16.09
C SER A 167 -22.97 6.19 16.92
N LEU A 168 -23.07 4.88 16.70
CA LEU A 168 -23.92 4.00 17.50
C LEU A 168 -23.47 3.95 18.96
N PHE A 169 -22.16 3.84 19.21
CA PHE A 169 -21.63 3.88 20.57
C PHE A 169 -21.94 5.21 21.27
N LEU A 170 -21.77 6.34 20.57
CA LEU A 170 -22.11 7.66 21.13
C LEU A 170 -23.59 7.76 21.47
N GLN A 171 -24.47 7.26 20.60
CA GLN A 171 -25.92 7.21 20.89
C GLN A 171 -26.20 6.32 22.11
N ALA A 172 -25.65 5.10 22.16
CA ALA A 172 -25.82 4.21 23.31
C ALA A 172 -25.35 4.89 24.62
N ALA A 173 -24.20 5.55 24.60
CA ALA A 173 -23.67 6.27 25.75
C ALA A 173 -24.51 7.49 26.18
N THR A 174 -25.31 8.07 25.28
CA THR A 174 -26.22 9.18 25.62
C THR A 174 -27.58 8.73 26.15
N TRP A 175 -28.06 7.55 25.75
CA TRP A 175 -29.42 7.10 26.02
C TRP A 175 -29.53 5.98 27.06
N ILE A 176 -28.42 5.30 27.40
CA ILE A 176 -28.38 4.19 28.36
C ILE A 176 -27.65 4.65 29.62
N ASP A 177 -28.34 4.65 30.76
CA ASP A 177 -27.75 5.05 32.06
C ASP A 177 -26.87 3.95 32.68
N ASN A 178 -27.08 2.68 32.30
CA ASN A 178 -26.36 1.53 32.84
C ASN A 178 -24.95 1.42 32.23
N ALA A 179 -23.92 1.68 33.04
CA ALA A 179 -22.52 1.66 32.61
C ALA A 179 -22.04 0.29 32.07
N ASP A 180 -22.52 -0.82 32.64
CA ASP A 180 -22.10 -2.16 32.23
C ASP A 180 -22.55 -2.50 30.79
N ILE A 181 -23.78 -2.09 30.43
CA ILE A 181 -24.33 -2.30 29.08
C ILE A 181 -23.57 -1.46 28.05
N VAL A 182 -23.20 -0.23 28.41
CA VAL A 182 -22.41 0.66 27.54
C VAL A 182 -21.01 0.08 27.27
N GLU A 183 -20.39 -0.54 28.27
CA GLU A 183 -19.09 -1.20 28.12
C GLU A 183 -19.16 -2.45 27.23
N ASP A 184 -20.21 -3.27 27.37
CA ASP A 184 -20.45 -4.41 26.48
C ASP A 184 -20.73 -3.94 25.04
N PHE A 185 -21.49 -2.86 24.87
CA PHE A 185 -21.75 -2.26 23.56
C PHE A 185 -20.47 -1.72 22.92
N ARG A 186 -19.57 -1.11 23.71
CA ARG A 186 -18.25 -0.66 23.25
C ARG A 186 -17.42 -1.83 22.69
N ARG A 187 -17.40 -2.96 23.40
CA ARG A 187 -16.68 -4.17 22.97
C ARG A 187 -17.26 -4.72 21.68
N PHE A 188 -18.59 -4.78 21.58
CA PHE A 188 -19.27 -5.20 20.35
C PHE A 188 -18.93 -4.30 19.14
N CYS A 189 -18.97 -2.98 19.31
CA CYS A 189 -18.60 -2.01 18.27
C CYS A 189 -17.14 -2.13 17.80
N ILE A 190 -16.22 -2.58 18.65
CA ILE A 190 -14.82 -2.83 18.28
C ILE A 190 -14.67 -4.14 17.51
N VAL A 191 -15.37 -5.20 17.93
CA VAL A 191 -15.24 -6.55 17.34
C VAL A 191 -15.93 -6.65 15.98
N TRP A 192 -17.08 -6.00 15.80
CA TRP A 192 -17.87 -6.12 14.57
C TRP A 192 -17.09 -5.74 13.29
N PRO A 193 -16.37 -4.61 13.22
CA PRO A 193 -15.57 -4.31 12.03
C PRO A 193 -14.58 -5.43 11.66
N TYR A 194 -13.98 -6.11 12.63
CA TYR A 194 -13.08 -7.23 12.37
C TYR A 194 -13.82 -8.50 11.92
N SER A 195 -14.97 -8.81 12.52
CA SER A 195 -15.75 -9.99 12.11
C SER A 195 -16.35 -9.83 10.71
N SER A 196 -16.73 -8.61 10.33
CA SER A 196 -17.21 -8.31 8.98
C SER A 196 -16.12 -8.49 7.92
N LEU A 197 -14.85 -8.35 8.29
CA LEU A 197 -13.72 -8.55 7.40
C LEU A 197 -13.39 -10.04 7.19
N SER A 198 -13.59 -10.87 8.22
CA SER A 198 -13.30 -12.32 8.15
C SER A 198 -14.32 -13.14 7.38
N GLY A 199 -15.56 -12.65 7.23
CA GLY A 199 -16.64 -13.38 6.54
C GLY A 199 -16.67 -13.22 5.01
N VAL A 200 -15.76 -12.46 4.42
CA VAL A 200 -15.71 -12.14 2.97
C VAL A 200 -14.56 -12.88 2.26
N GLY A 201 -14.05 -13.96 2.88
CA GLY A 201 -12.98 -14.80 2.34
C GLY A 201 -13.49 -15.89 1.41
#